data_AF-A0A918C8Z2-F1
#
_entry.id   AF-A0A918C8Z2-F1
#
_cell.length_a   1.000
_cell.length_b   1.000
_cell.length_c   1.000
_cell.angle_alpha   90.00
_cell.angle_beta   90.00
_cell.angle_gamma   90.00
#
_symmetry.space_group_name_H-M   'P 1'
#
loop_
_entity.id
_entity.type
_entity.pdbx_description
1 polymer ?
#
loop_
_entity_poly.entity_id
_entity_poly.type
_entity_poly.pdbx_seq_one_letter_code
_entity_poly.pdbx_strand_id
1 'polypeptide(L)' 'MVRVTTEAVIGAVTGSITAPLTLLLGRCDPAGRLRYIGRSTTLSRAAGRAVADQLAPPRAAHPWTGWRFSAGCGTQRTL' A
#
# COMPACT_ATOMS: atom_id res chain seq x y z
N MET A 1 0.42 -15.63 21.76
CA MET A 1 0.12 -14.52 20.84
C MET A 1 -0.28 -15.12 19.51
N VAL A 2 -1.49 -14.84 19.00
CA VAL A 2 -1.93 -15.32 17.68
C VAL A 2 -1.49 -14.33 16.61
N ARG A 3 -0.87 -14.81 15.53
CA ARG A 3 -0.59 -14.02 14.33
C ARG A 3 -1.66 -14.32 13.30
N VAL A 4 -2.38 -13.30 12.88
CA VAL A 4 -3.36 -13.39 11.79
C VAL A 4 -2.75 -12.75 10.54
N THR A 5 -2.94 -13.38 9.39
CA THR A 5 -2.50 -12.88 8.08
C THR A 5 -3.70 -12.70 7.17
N THR A 6 -3.60 -11.74 6.26
CA THR A 6 -4.58 -11.53 5.19
C THR A 6 -3.86 -10.99 3.97
N GLU A 7 -4.42 -11.24 2.79
CA GLU A 7 -3.90 -10.73 1.53
C GLU A 7 -4.43 -9.32 1.24
N ALA A 8 -3.64 -8.52 0.54
CA ALA A 8 -3.99 -7.16 0.15
C ALA A 8 -3.33 -6.80 -1.18
N VAL A 9 -3.93 -5.86 -1.90
CA VAL A 9 -3.40 -5.31 -3.15
C VAL A 9 -2.57 -4.06 -2.83
N ILE A 10 -1.39 -3.94 -3.44
CA ILE A 10 -0.61 -2.70 -3.38
C ILE A 10 -1.28 -1.67 -4.29
N GLY A 11 -1.92 -0.67 -3.70
CA GLY A 11 -2.53 0.43 -4.45
C GLY A 11 -1.52 1.51 -4.80
N ALA A 12 -0.60 1.80 -3.87
CA ALA A 12 0.44 2.82 -4.02
C ALA A 12 1.70 2.47 -3.21
N VAL A 13 2.76 3.24 -3.46
CA VAL A 13 3.95 3.27 -2.63
C VAL A 13 4.31 4.71 -2.23
N THR A 14 5.05 4.85 -1.13
CA THR A 14 5.77 6.10 -0.82
C THR A 14 7.24 5.99 -1.23
N GLY A 15 7.90 7.12 -1.42
CA GLY A 15 9.23 7.18 -2.01
C GLY A 15 9.20 7.01 -3.53
N SER A 16 10.33 6.63 -4.12
CA SER A 16 10.42 6.34 -5.55
C SER A 16 9.82 4.97 -5.87
N ILE A 17 9.22 4.80 -7.06
CA ILE A 17 8.79 3.48 -7.55
C ILE A 17 9.96 2.49 -7.68
N THR A 18 11.18 3.00 -7.92
CA THR A 18 12.41 2.19 -8.00
C THR A 18 13.05 1.91 -6.64
N ALA A 19 12.60 2.59 -5.58
CA ALA A 19 13.03 2.38 -4.20
C ALA A 19 11.88 2.66 -3.22
N PRO A 20 10.83 1.80 -3.18
CA PRO A 20 9.67 1.97 -2.32
C PRO A 20 10.03 1.96 -0.83
N LEU A 21 9.46 2.89 -0.07
CA LEU A 21 9.68 2.99 1.38
C LEU A 21 8.55 2.33 2.17
N THR A 22 7.29 2.56 1.80
CA THR A 22 6.12 1.92 2.42
C THR A 22 5.08 1.57 1.37
N LEU A 23 4.32 0.50 1.61
CA LEU A 23 3.21 0.08 0.77
C LEU A 23 1.90 0.64 1.32
N LEU A 24 1.07 1.18 0.43
CA LEU A 24 -0.32 1.54 0.74
C LEU A 24 -1.23 0.42 0.21
N LEU A 25 -1.92 -0.25 1.13
CA LEU A 25 -2.62 -1.50 0.89
C LEU A 25 -4.11 -1.23 0.73
N GLY A 26 -4.71 -1.93 -0.23
CA GLY A 26 -6.13 -1.90 -0.46
C GLY A 26 -6.76 -3.26 -0.68
N ARG A 27 -8.09 -3.27 -0.66
CA ARG A 27 -8.93 -4.42 -0.99
C ARG A 27 -10.04 -3.95 -1.91
N CYS A 28 -10.31 -4.69 -2.98
CA CYS A 28 -11.44 -4.39 -3.84
C CYS A 28 -12.76 -4.65 -3.10
N ASP A 29 -13.67 -3.68 -3.14
CA ASP A 29 -15.06 -3.89 -2.74
C ASP A 29 -15.83 -4.65 -3.84
N PRO A 30 -17.07 -5.10 -3.58
CA PRO A 30 -17.89 -5.77 -4.60
C PRO A 30 -18.19 -4.91 -5.84
N ALA A 31 -18.04 -3.58 -5.74
CA ALA A 31 -18.18 -2.66 -6.87
C ALA A 31 -16.86 -2.47 -7.64
N GLY A 32 -15.81 -3.24 -7.32
CA GLY A 32 -14.50 -3.18 -7.98
C GLY A 32 -13.64 -1.99 -7.56
N ARG A 33 -14.02 -1.23 -6.53
CA ARG A 33 -13.25 -0.07 -6.08
C ARG A 33 -12.20 -0.50 -5.07
N LEU A 34 -10.97 -0.04 -5.27
CA LEU A 34 -9.87 -0.32 -4.34
C LEU A 34 -10.00 0.51 -3.06
N ARG A 35 -10.45 -0.12 -1.99
CA ARG A 35 -10.58 0.49 -0.67
C ARG A 35 -9.26 0.42 0.08
N TYR A 36 -8.77 1.56 0.56
CA TYR A 36 -7.63 1.61 1.46
C TYR A 36 -7.94 0.85 2.76
N ILE A 37 -7.06 -0.08 3.14
CA ILE A 37 -7.21 -0.89 4.36
C ILE A 37 -6.03 -0.76 5.32
N GLY A 38 -4.95 -0.08 4.91
CA GLY A 38 -3.80 0.15 5.77
C GLY A 38 -2.51 0.36 5.00
N ARG A 39 -1.40 0.34 5.74
CA ARG A 39 -0.05 0.54 5.19
C ARG A 39 0.92 -0.43 5.84
N SER A 40 2.00 -0.73 5.13
CA SER A 40 3.14 -1.42 5.74
C SER A 40 3.90 -0.48 6.68
N THR A 41 4.70 -1.08 7.57
CA THR A 41 5.86 -0.39 8.15
C THR A 41 6.88 -0.08 7.05
N THR A 42 7.89 0.73 7.38
CA THR A 42 9.02 0.96 6.47
C THR A 42 9.63 -0.37 6.05
N LEU A 43 9.80 -0.54 4.74
CA LEU A 43 10.43 -1.71 4.17
C LEU A 43 11.93 -1.70 4.45
N SER A 44 12.51 -2.89 4.64
CA SER A 44 13.95 -3.03 4.52
C SER A 44 14.38 -2.71 3.08
N ARG A 45 15.64 -2.31 2.88
CA ARG A 45 16.18 -2.04 1.53
C ARG A 45 16.00 -3.22 0.57
N ALA A 46 16.19 -4.45 1.07
CA ALA A 46 16.02 -5.67 0.29
C ALA A 46 14.55 -5.88 -0.13
N ALA A 47 13.61 -5.71 0.80
CA ALA A 47 12.18 -5.81 0.49
C ALA A 47 11.73 -4.71 -0.48
N GLY A 48 12.22 -3.47 -0.31
CA GLY A 48 11.95 -2.38 -1.24
C GLY A 48 12.42 -2.71 -2.66
N ARG A 49 13.64 -3.26 -2.82
CA ARG A 49 14.17 -3.70 -4.12
C ARG A 49 13.29 -4.80 -4.74
N ALA A 50 12.96 -5.83 -3.97
CA ALA A 50 12.14 -6.94 -4.46
C ALA A 50 10.75 -6.48 -4.92
N VAL A 51 10.14 -5.52 -4.21
CA VAL A 51 8.88 -4.91 -4.65
C VAL A 51 9.08 -4.06 -5.91
N ALA A 52 10.13 -3.24 -5.97
CA ALA A 52 10.42 -2.38 -7.11
C ALA A 52 10.50 -3.18 -8.42
N ASP A 53 11.11 -4.37 -8.37
CA ASP A 53 11.24 -5.26 -9.53
C ASP A 53 9.88 -5.81 -10.05
N GLN A 54 8.81 -5.68 -9.26
CA GLN A 54 7.44 -6.09 -9.62
C GLN A 54 6.52 -4.92 -9.97
N LEU A 55 6.96 -3.67 -9.74
CA LEU A 55 6.16 -2.49 -10.00
C LEU A 55 6.32 -2.01 -11.44
N ALA A 56 5.20 -1.70 -12.07
CA ALA A 56 5.17 -0.94 -13.31
C ALA A 56 4.66 0.48 -13.05
N PRO A 57 5.12 1.48 -13.82
CA PRO A 57 4.53 2.81 -13.78
C PRO A 57 3.01 2.76 -13.98
N PRO A 58 2.24 3.57 -13.25
CA PRO A 58 0.78 3.59 -13.38
C PRO A 58 0.39 3.99 -14.80
N ARG A 59 -0.46 3.18 -15.43
CA ARG A 59 -0.97 3.43 -16.79
C ARG A 59 -2.20 4.35 -16.81
N ALA A 60 -2.87 4.47 -15.67
CA ALA A 60 -4.08 5.26 -15.49
C ALA A 60 -3.95 6.12 -14.23
N ALA A 61 -4.93 7.01 -14.02
CA ALA A 61 -5.00 7.80 -12.80
C ALA A 61 -5.00 6.89 -11.56
N HIS A 62 -4.22 7.29 -10.56
CA HIS A 62 -4.07 6.51 -9.34
C HIS A 62 -5.41 6.44 -8.59
N PRO A 63 -5.84 5.28 -8.03
CA PRO A 63 -7.12 5.14 -7.34
C PRO A 63 -7.33 6.13 -6.19
N TRP A 64 -6.23 6.62 -5.61
CA TRP A 64 -6.23 7.62 -4.53
C TRP A 64 -5.58 8.93 -4.97
N THR A 65 -5.79 9.33 -6.23
CA THR A 65 -5.37 10.65 -6.74
C THR A 65 -5.92 11.75 -5.83
N GLY A 66 -5.06 12.70 -5.44
CA GLY A 66 -5.43 13.81 -4.54
C GLY A 66 -5.43 13.47 -3.05
N TRP A 67 -5.17 12.21 -2.67
CA TRP A 67 -5.09 11.83 -1.27
C TRP A 67 -3.73 12.19 -0.67
N ARG A 68 -3.74 12.69 0.57
CA ARG A 68 -2.53 12.86 1.39
C ARG A 68 -2.50 11.80 2.47
N PHE A 69 -1.43 11.02 2.50
CA PHE A 69 -1.19 10.03 3.53
C PHE A 69 -0.20 10.61 4.54
N SER A 70 -0.58 10.68 5.81
CA SER A 70 0.31 11.12 6.88
C SER A 70 1.37 10.05 7.16
N ALA A 71 2.58 10.48 7.53
CA ALA A 71 3.70 9.58 7.80
C ALA A 71 3.48 8.68 9.04
N GLY A 72 2.56 9.04 9.94
CA GLY A 72 2.22 8.27 11.12
C GLY A 72 1.30 7.07 10.84
N CYS A 73 1.46 5.99 11.61
CA CYS A 73 0.50 4.89 11.65
C CYS A 73 -0.67 5.27 12.56
N GLY A 74 -1.86 5.49 11.99
CA GLY A 74 -3.10 5.60 12.76
C GLY A 74 -3.73 4.21 12.95
N THR A 75 -4.21 3.90 14.15
CA THR A 75 -5.01 2.69 14.39
C THR A 75 -6.43 2.95 13.89
N GLN A 76 -6.81 2.37 12.75
CA GLN A 76 -8.20 2.45 12.29
C GLN A 76 -8.97 1.26 12.88
N ARG A 77 -9.69 1.48 13.98
CA ARG A 77 -10.72 0.55 14.45
C ARG A 77 -11.96 0.82 13.61
N THR A 78 -12.33 -0.13 12.76
CA THR A 78 -13.65 -0.13 12.13
C THR A 78 -14.54 -0.99 13.02
N LEU A 79 -15.61 -0.39 13.55
CA LEU A 79 -16.63 -1.05 14.36
C LEU A 79 -17.44 -2.04 13.51
#